data_AF-A0A1G5JIT6-F1
#
_entry.id   AF-A0A1G5JIT6-F1
#
_cell.length_a   1.000
_cell.length_b   1.000
_cell.length_c   1.000
_cell.angle_alpha   90.00
_cell.angle_beta   90.00
_cell.angle_gamma   90.00
#
_symmetry.space_group_name_H-M   'P 1'
#
loop_
_entity.id
_entity.type
_entity.pdbx_description
1 polymer ?
#
loop_
_entity_poly.entity_id
_entity_poly.type
_entity_poly.pdbx_seq_one_letter_code
_entity_poly.pdbx_strand_id
1 'polypeptide(L)'
;MPRKPRSAAARPAIAPSCPPVAHGAHAAPGTIPMEGAHLPVHRGSLMPGWIAAAEAKGFDIAARVIDRLHLALRCRTCGHVFACRISVLTSTQPICHACLEARRAETAIRAALVYLGRDPQSTAYGFYRARCGHVLRRQYEIIIRMAEGRSGLRCETCFAAREAAMAARRGWTRIGPDPEGNPNYHLYRHACGTERRLARANLSWGQVDCPGCGQSWSARESRIYLLDLRHDGRHFLKLGYSAHPTKRHRHQLGLPRGAAVRVLRELVMPTGAAACAAETRLHRDLCRAFPHAVVPQAEFADMLNVTREIYRPRLRTEIEARLDALAAQIKAAPSGNAAVSEEGGATRSAAESAPVSVARIAVALASDAPSGT
;
A
#
# COMPACT_ATOMS: atom_id res chain seq x y z
N MET A 1 -18.57 36.63 31.89
CA MET A 1 -17.75 37.73 31.32
C MET A 1 -17.71 37.58 29.81
N PRO A 2 -18.25 38.54 29.04
CA PRO A 2 -18.33 38.42 27.58
C PRO A 2 -16.99 38.82 26.94
N ARG A 3 -16.44 37.98 26.08
CA ARG A 3 -15.21 38.29 25.33
C ARG A 3 -15.55 39.24 24.17
N LYS A 4 -14.85 40.38 24.15
CA LYS A 4 -14.86 41.41 23.09
C LYS A 4 -14.61 40.81 21.69
N PRO A 5 -15.22 41.38 20.63
CA PRO A 5 -14.83 41.08 19.25
C PRO A 5 -13.46 41.71 18.97
N ARG A 6 -12.54 40.91 18.42
CA ARG A 6 -11.21 41.38 18.00
C ARG A 6 -11.29 41.97 16.59
N SER A 7 -10.72 43.17 16.51
CA SER A 7 -10.62 44.08 15.37
C SER A 7 -10.08 43.44 14.09
N ALA A 8 -10.63 43.86 12.96
CA ALA A 8 -10.15 43.57 11.62
C ALA A 8 -8.83 44.32 11.36
N ALA A 9 -7.73 43.57 11.27
CA ALA A 9 -6.46 44.10 10.78
C ALA A 9 -6.41 43.96 9.26
N ALA A 10 -6.25 45.10 8.57
CA ALA A 10 -6.06 45.21 7.14
C ALA A 10 -4.86 44.38 6.66
N ARG A 11 -5.05 43.67 5.55
CA ARG A 11 -3.99 42.92 4.85
C ARG A 11 -3.07 43.91 4.12
N PRO A 12 -1.73 43.81 4.22
CA PRO A 12 -0.85 44.55 3.34
C PRO A 12 -0.96 44.00 1.92
N ALA A 13 -1.12 44.90 0.95
CA ALA A 13 -1.06 44.60 -0.47
C ALA A 13 0.38 44.17 -0.83
N ILE A 14 0.57 42.88 -1.08
CA ILE A 14 1.80 42.35 -1.67
C ILE A 14 1.66 42.52 -3.19
N ALA A 15 2.33 43.53 -3.73
CA ALA A 15 2.51 43.69 -5.17
C ALA A 15 3.37 42.54 -5.70
N PRO A 16 3.00 41.87 -6.80
CA PRO A 16 3.91 40.97 -7.50
C PRO A 16 4.93 41.81 -8.26
N SER A 17 6.16 41.87 -7.75
CA SER A 17 7.32 42.38 -8.47
C SER A 17 7.68 41.41 -9.59
N CYS A 18 7.16 41.66 -10.80
CA CYS A 18 7.71 41.10 -12.03
C CYS A 18 9.07 41.75 -12.31
N PRO A 19 10.13 41.00 -12.65
CA PRO A 19 11.32 41.61 -13.23
C PRO A 19 10.97 42.21 -14.60
N PRO A 20 11.56 43.35 -15.00
CA PRO A 20 11.33 43.92 -16.31
C PRO A 20 11.89 42.96 -17.36
N VAL A 21 11.01 42.42 -18.21
CA VAL A 21 11.40 41.73 -19.44
C VAL A 21 11.99 42.80 -20.35
N ALA A 22 13.28 42.64 -20.68
CA ALA A 22 13.96 43.47 -21.65
C ALA A 22 13.23 43.37 -23.01
N HIS A 23 12.42 44.38 -23.33
CA HIS A 23 11.90 44.60 -24.67
C HIS A 23 13.02 45.21 -25.51
N GLY A 24 13.59 44.40 -26.41
CA GLY A 24 14.60 44.91 -27.34
C GLY A 24 15.36 43.86 -28.14
N ALA A 25 14.70 42.79 -28.60
CA ALA A 25 15.25 41.97 -29.68
C ALA A 25 14.48 42.32 -30.96
N HIS A 26 15.10 43.11 -31.84
CA HIS A 26 14.60 43.31 -33.19
C HIS A 26 14.40 41.94 -33.86
N ALA A 27 13.17 41.65 -34.29
CA ALA A 27 12.84 40.42 -35.00
C ALA A 27 13.70 40.32 -36.26
N ALA A 28 14.58 39.32 -36.33
CA ALA A 28 15.32 39.03 -37.54
C ALA A 28 14.33 38.65 -38.66
N PRO A 29 14.39 39.30 -39.85
CA PRO A 29 13.50 38.99 -40.95
C PRO A 29 13.59 37.51 -41.31
N GLY A 30 12.45 36.81 -41.34
CA GLY A 30 12.39 35.38 -41.63
C GLY A 30 12.47 34.46 -40.41
N THR A 31 12.18 34.94 -39.20
CA THR A 31 11.98 34.07 -38.01
C THR A 31 10.64 34.34 -37.33
N ILE A 32 10.10 33.33 -36.62
CA ILE A 32 8.90 33.46 -35.78
C ILE A 32 9.25 33.16 -34.32
N PRO A 33 8.81 34.01 -33.37
CA PRO A 33 8.99 33.74 -31.95
C PRO A 33 8.11 32.57 -31.50
N MET A 34 8.71 31.60 -30.80
CA MET A 34 8.06 30.42 -30.24
C MET A 34 8.77 30.02 -28.95
N GLU A 35 8.06 30.07 -27.81
CA GLU A 35 8.54 29.59 -26.50
C GLU A 35 9.97 30.05 -26.12
N GLY A 36 10.28 31.33 -26.34
CA GLY A 36 11.58 31.93 -26.01
C GLY A 36 12.69 31.68 -27.03
N ALA A 37 12.40 31.00 -28.14
CA ALA A 37 13.27 30.83 -29.28
C ALA A 37 12.70 31.48 -30.55
N HIS A 38 13.56 31.75 -31.52
CA HIS A 38 13.17 32.20 -32.86
C HIS A 38 13.37 31.05 -33.84
N LEU A 39 12.28 30.55 -34.41
CA LEU A 39 12.36 29.49 -35.43
C LEU A 39 12.53 30.10 -36.82
N PRO A 40 13.40 29.52 -37.68
CA PRO A 40 13.52 29.96 -39.06
C PRO A 40 12.22 29.66 -39.83
N VAL A 41 11.74 30.67 -40.56
CA VAL A 41 10.61 30.54 -41.48
C VAL A 41 11.10 29.84 -42.74
N HIS A 42 10.49 28.71 -43.04
CA HIS A 42 10.77 27.97 -44.26
C HIS A 42 9.96 28.55 -45.42
N ARG A 43 10.62 28.91 -46.53
CA ARG A 43 9.98 29.56 -47.67
C ARG A 43 9.05 28.58 -48.41
N GLY A 44 7.94 29.10 -48.94
CA GLY A 44 7.00 28.39 -49.81
C GLY A 44 5.55 28.67 -49.45
N SER A 45 4.65 28.38 -50.38
CA SER A 45 3.23 28.69 -50.23
C SER A 45 2.54 27.81 -49.17
N LEU A 46 1.53 28.38 -48.51
CA LEU A 46 0.61 27.64 -47.68
C LEU A 46 -0.51 27.09 -48.56
N MET A 47 -0.71 25.78 -48.54
CA MET A 47 -1.78 25.17 -49.30
C MET A 47 -3.15 25.55 -48.70
N PRO A 48 -4.17 25.91 -49.52
CA PRO A 48 -5.51 26.23 -49.03
C PRO A 48 -6.12 25.13 -48.14
N GLY A 49 -5.87 23.86 -48.46
CA GLY A 49 -6.32 22.73 -47.65
C GLY A 49 -5.69 22.67 -46.25
N TRP A 50 -4.45 23.15 -46.06
CA TRP A 50 -3.83 23.23 -44.72
C TRP A 50 -4.44 24.34 -43.91
N ILE A 51 -4.70 25.49 -44.54
CA ILE A 51 -5.35 26.64 -43.91
C ILE A 51 -6.72 26.19 -43.41
N ALA A 52 -7.59 25.68 -44.30
CA ALA A 52 -8.91 25.20 -43.93
C ALA A 52 -8.89 24.14 -42.82
N ALA A 53 -7.92 23.20 -42.85
CA ALA A 53 -7.76 22.19 -41.79
C ALA A 53 -7.35 22.80 -40.43
N ALA A 54 -6.48 23.81 -40.43
CA ALA A 54 -6.11 24.51 -39.20
C ALA A 54 -7.30 25.27 -38.61
N GLU A 55 -8.02 26.01 -39.46
CA GLU A 55 -9.18 26.79 -39.02
C GLU A 55 -10.28 25.92 -38.42
N ALA A 56 -10.63 24.82 -39.11
CA ALA A 56 -11.61 23.85 -38.64
C ALA A 56 -11.22 23.22 -37.29
N LYS A 57 -9.92 23.16 -36.97
CA LYS A 57 -9.38 22.59 -35.73
C LYS A 57 -9.08 23.65 -34.67
N GLY A 58 -9.40 24.93 -34.92
CA GLY A 58 -9.24 26.04 -33.96
C GLY A 58 -7.87 26.70 -33.97
N PHE A 59 -7.14 26.64 -35.09
CA PHE A 59 -5.80 27.19 -35.23
C PHE A 59 -5.67 28.10 -36.45
N ASP A 60 -4.76 29.06 -36.41
CA ASP A 60 -4.23 29.76 -37.59
C ASP A 60 -2.84 29.23 -37.93
N ILE A 61 -2.46 29.25 -39.21
CA ILE A 61 -1.07 28.98 -39.61
C ILE A 61 -0.31 30.31 -39.61
N ALA A 62 0.69 30.44 -38.73
CA ALA A 62 1.54 31.62 -38.65
C ALA A 62 2.64 31.62 -39.73
N ALA A 63 3.29 30.47 -39.96
CA ALA A 63 4.14 30.20 -41.13
C ALA A 63 4.52 28.72 -41.22
N ARG A 64 5.32 28.38 -42.23
CA ARG A 64 6.10 27.14 -42.26
C ARG A 64 7.40 27.35 -41.47
N VAL A 65 7.80 26.40 -40.64
CA VAL A 65 8.96 26.52 -39.74
C VAL A 65 9.77 25.23 -39.71
N ILE A 66 11.01 25.27 -39.23
CA ILE A 66 11.94 24.11 -39.10
C ILE A 66 12.33 23.52 -40.46
N ASP A 67 11.39 22.96 -41.21
CA ASP A 67 11.58 22.35 -42.52
C ASP A 67 10.29 22.45 -43.36
N ARG A 68 10.24 21.71 -44.48
CA ARG A 68 9.08 21.70 -45.38
C ARG A 68 7.83 21.03 -44.81
N LEU A 69 7.95 20.28 -43.72
CA LEU A 69 6.94 19.41 -43.12
C LEU A 69 6.33 19.97 -41.82
N HIS A 70 6.83 21.09 -41.29
CA HIS A 70 6.31 21.69 -40.06
C HIS A 70 5.69 23.08 -40.30
N LEU A 71 4.59 23.33 -39.60
CA LEU A 71 3.86 24.58 -39.55
C LEU A 71 3.91 25.13 -38.13
N ALA A 72 4.08 26.44 -38.00
CA ALA A 72 3.80 27.14 -36.75
C ALA A 72 2.29 27.39 -36.69
N LEU A 73 1.62 26.72 -35.75
CA LEU A 73 0.19 26.92 -35.48
C LEU A 73 0.02 27.89 -34.33
N ARG A 74 -0.87 28.87 -34.51
CA ARG A 74 -1.33 29.78 -33.46
C ARG A 74 -2.70 29.31 -32.97
N CYS A 75 -2.83 29.02 -31.69
CA CYS A 75 -4.10 28.64 -31.09
C CYS A 75 -5.05 29.84 -31.04
N ARG A 76 -6.27 29.71 -31.57
CA ARG A 76 -7.28 30.79 -31.52
C ARG A 76 -7.81 31.05 -30.11
N THR A 77 -7.69 30.09 -29.19
CA THR A 77 -8.17 30.22 -27.81
C THR A 77 -7.22 31.00 -26.90
N CYS A 78 -5.92 30.73 -26.96
CA CYS A 78 -4.93 31.32 -26.05
C CYS A 78 -3.83 32.13 -26.76
N GLY A 79 -3.80 32.16 -28.09
CA GLY A 79 -2.77 32.85 -28.88
C GLY A 79 -1.42 32.13 -28.92
N HIS A 80 -1.23 31.02 -28.19
CA HIS A 80 0.04 30.30 -28.13
C HIS A 80 0.45 29.77 -29.51
N VAL A 81 1.72 29.97 -29.86
CA VAL A 81 2.31 29.48 -31.11
C VAL A 81 3.17 28.25 -30.81
N PHE A 82 2.96 27.18 -31.56
CA PHE A 82 3.74 25.94 -31.45
C PHE A 82 3.96 25.28 -32.81
N ALA A 83 5.04 24.52 -32.94
CA ALA A 83 5.33 23.76 -34.16
C ALA A 83 4.49 22.48 -34.24
N CYS A 84 3.91 22.22 -35.41
CA CYS A 84 3.10 21.04 -35.69
C CYS A 84 3.50 20.46 -37.06
N ARG A 85 3.65 19.13 -37.14
CA ARG A 85 3.84 18.47 -38.44
C ARG A 85 2.57 18.58 -39.27
N ILE A 86 2.71 18.80 -40.58
CA ILE A 86 1.58 18.86 -41.52
C ILE A 86 0.73 17.58 -41.43
N SER A 87 1.36 16.41 -41.30
CA SER A 87 0.63 15.14 -41.16
C SER A 87 -0.22 15.08 -39.89
N VAL A 88 0.24 15.65 -38.77
CA VAL A 88 -0.54 15.73 -37.52
C VAL A 88 -1.73 16.66 -37.73
N LEU A 89 -1.52 17.82 -38.34
CA LEU A 89 -2.57 18.77 -38.69
C LEU A 89 -3.62 18.14 -39.61
N THR A 90 -3.25 17.35 -40.60
CA THR A 90 -4.21 16.78 -41.55
C THR A 90 -4.93 15.55 -41.00
N SER A 91 -4.23 14.65 -40.30
CA SER A 91 -4.78 13.35 -39.88
C SER A 91 -5.38 13.32 -38.47
N THR A 92 -4.98 14.22 -37.57
CA THR A 92 -5.37 14.17 -36.14
C THR A 92 -5.72 15.56 -35.61
N GLN A 93 -6.17 15.67 -34.37
CA GLN A 93 -6.40 16.95 -33.71
C GLN A 93 -5.10 17.42 -33.01
N PRO A 94 -4.46 18.51 -33.47
CA PRO A 94 -3.34 19.09 -32.73
C PRO A 94 -3.77 19.56 -31.34
N ILE A 95 -2.90 19.34 -30.35
CA ILE A 95 -3.14 19.76 -28.97
C ILE A 95 -2.27 20.99 -28.68
N CYS A 96 -2.89 22.10 -28.31
CA CYS A 96 -2.16 23.25 -27.79
C CYS A 96 -1.65 22.94 -26.37
N HIS A 97 -0.34 22.85 -26.19
CA HIS A 97 0.26 22.56 -24.89
C HIS A 97 -0.05 23.64 -23.84
N ALA A 98 -0.09 24.92 -24.21
CA ALA A 98 -0.47 25.99 -23.29
C ALA A 98 -1.91 25.84 -22.77
N CYS A 99 -2.89 25.59 -23.65
CA CYS A 99 -4.27 25.33 -23.23
C CYS A 99 -4.37 24.07 -22.36
N LEU A 100 -3.61 23.02 -22.69
CA LEU A 100 -3.59 21.79 -21.92
C LEU A 100 -3.06 22.03 -20.50
N GLU A 101 -1.95 22.74 -20.35
CA GLU A 101 -1.37 23.09 -19.04
C GLU A 101 -2.31 24.00 -18.24
N ALA A 102 -2.96 24.98 -18.88
CA ALA A 102 -3.97 25.82 -18.24
C ALA A 102 -5.15 25.00 -17.72
N ARG A 103 -5.68 24.07 -18.53
CA ARG A 103 -6.75 23.15 -18.11
C ARG A 103 -6.33 22.24 -16.96
N ARG A 104 -5.07 21.78 -16.95
CA ARG A 104 -4.51 21.00 -15.84
C ARG A 104 -4.43 21.83 -14.56
N ALA A 105 -3.98 23.08 -14.64
CA ALA A 105 -3.95 24.01 -13.52
C ALA A 105 -5.36 24.28 -12.96
N GLU A 106 -6.33 24.54 -13.82
CA GLU A 106 -7.73 24.76 -13.42
C GLU A 106 -8.33 23.51 -12.73
N THR A 107 -8.06 22.32 -13.29
CA THR A 107 -8.49 21.06 -12.70
C THR A 107 -7.86 20.86 -11.31
N ALA A 108 -6.57 21.20 -11.15
CA ALA A 108 -5.91 21.15 -9.85
C ALA A 108 -6.57 22.10 -8.84
N ILE A 109 -6.92 23.33 -9.25
CA ILE A 109 -7.61 24.29 -8.39
C ILE A 109 -8.95 23.72 -7.89
N ARG A 110 -9.77 23.15 -8.79
CA ARG A 110 -11.02 22.45 -8.40
C ARG A 110 -10.78 21.28 -7.44
N ALA A 111 -9.66 20.58 -7.62
CA ALA A 111 -9.22 19.51 -6.73
C ALA A 111 -8.54 20.03 -5.43
N ALA A 112 -8.57 21.34 -5.16
CA ALA A 112 -7.93 22.01 -4.03
C ALA A 112 -6.40 21.80 -3.94
N LEU A 113 -5.74 21.77 -5.10
CA LEU A 113 -4.30 21.62 -5.30
C LEU A 113 -3.73 22.80 -6.07
N VAL A 114 -2.41 22.99 -6.00
CA VAL A 114 -1.67 23.89 -6.90
C VAL A 114 -0.88 23.04 -7.90
N TYR A 115 -1.11 23.23 -9.19
CA TYR A 115 -0.33 22.56 -10.23
C TYR A 115 1.05 23.19 -10.36
N LEU A 116 2.09 22.36 -10.40
CA LEU A 116 3.49 22.78 -10.49
C LEU A 116 4.12 22.48 -11.85
N GLY A 117 3.37 21.81 -12.74
CA GLY A 117 3.84 21.41 -14.06
C GLY A 117 3.84 19.89 -14.27
N ARG A 118 4.10 19.51 -15.51
CA ARG A 118 4.18 18.11 -15.93
C ARG A 118 5.40 17.40 -15.35
N ASP A 119 5.29 16.08 -15.22
CA ASP A 119 6.47 15.26 -15.02
C ASP A 119 7.28 15.20 -16.33
N PRO A 120 8.54 15.63 -16.37
CA PRO A 120 9.36 15.58 -17.59
C PRO A 120 9.62 14.14 -18.05
N GLN A 121 9.53 13.16 -17.16
CA GLN A 121 9.76 11.74 -17.46
C GLN A 121 8.47 10.98 -17.79
N SER A 122 7.30 11.61 -17.68
CA SER A 122 6.04 10.92 -17.93
C SER A 122 4.91 11.83 -18.42
N THR A 123 4.34 11.49 -19.57
CA THR A 123 3.20 12.20 -20.16
C THR A 123 1.89 12.04 -19.38
N ALA A 124 1.81 11.03 -18.50
CA ALA A 124 0.61 10.72 -17.71
C ALA A 124 0.57 11.39 -16.32
N TYR A 125 1.69 11.96 -15.87
CA TYR A 125 1.84 12.49 -14.51
C TYR A 125 2.15 13.99 -14.48
N GLY A 126 1.75 14.62 -13.38
CA GLY A 126 2.12 15.98 -13.03
C GLY A 126 2.49 16.10 -11.56
N PHE A 127 3.11 17.23 -11.22
CA PHE A 127 3.44 17.60 -9.85
C PHE A 127 2.42 18.60 -9.31
N TYR A 128 2.01 18.38 -8.06
CA TYR A 128 0.97 19.17 -7.40
C TYR A 128 1.38 19.49 -5.97
N ARG A 129 1.19 20.73 -5.50
CA ARG A 129 1.32 21.06 -4.08
C ARG A 129 -0.04 20.90 -3.39
N ALA A 130 -0.07 20.09 -2.33
CA ALA A 130 -1.25 19.90 -1.50
C ALA A 130 -1.36 20.96 -0.40
N ARG A 131 -2.54 21.07 0.23
CA ARG A 131 -2.78 22.00 1.36
C ARG A 131 -1.86 21.75 2.55
N CYS A 132 -1.38 20.52 2.73
CA CYS A 132 -0.40 20.19 3.75
C CYS A 132 1.04 20.65 3.42
N GLY A 133 1.24 21.38 2.31
CA GLY A 133 2.53 21.89 1.86
C GLY A 133 3.35 20.90 1.01
N HIS A 134 3.05 19.60 1.07
CA HIS A 134 3.80 18.58 0.35
C HIS A 134 3.55 18.59 -1.17
N VAL A 135 4.61 18.31 -1.92
CA VAL A 135 4.54 18.09 -3.37
C VAL A 135 4.23 16.62 -3.65
N LEU A 136 3.25 16.38 -4.52
CA LEU A 136 2.73 15.08 -4.88
C LEU A 136 2.90 14.87 -6.38
N ARG A 137 3.46 13.71 -6.74
CA ARG A 137 3.43 13.20 -8.12
C ARG A 137 2.15 12.37 -8.32
N ARG A 138 1.28 12.77 -9.24
CA ARG A 138 -0.02 12.12 -9.47
C ARG A 138 -0.38 12.06 -10.95
N GLN A 139 -1.13 11.02 -11.32
CA GLN A 139 -1.71 10.90 -12.65
C GLN A 139 -2.80 11.95 -12.84
N TYR A 140 -2.93 12.47 -14.06
CA TYR A 140 -3.96 13.47 -14.37
C TYR A 140 -5.37 12.96 -14.09
N GLU A 141 -5.66 11.69 -14.39
CA GLU A 141 -7.01 11.13 -14.17
C GLU A 141 -7.41 11.08 -12.70
N ILE A 142 -6.47 10.84 -11.78
CA ILE A 142 -6.74 10.90 -10.35
C ILE A 142 -7.16 12.32 -9.95
N ILE A 143 -6.48 13.34 -10.49
CA ILE A 143 -6.78 14.74 -10.19
C ILE A 143 -8.13 15.15 -10.79
N ILE A 144 -8.48 14.66 -11.97
CA ILE A 144 -9.81 14.86 -12.57
C ILE A 144 -10.89 14.27 -11.66
N ARG A 145 -10.74 13.01 -11.22
CA ARG A 145 -11.70 12.38 -10.28
C ARG A 145 -11.82 13.14 -8.96
N MET A 146 -10.73 13.69 -8.45
CA MET A 146 -10.76 14.55 -7.26
C MET A 146 -11.49 15.86 -7.50
N ALA A 147 -11.27 16.52 -8.64
CA ALA A 147 -11.95 17.76 -9.01
C ALA A 147 -13.47 17.56 -9.15
N GLU A 148 -13.91 16.35 -9.51
CA GLU A 148 -15.31 15.95 -9.59
C GLU A 148 -15.88 15.42 -8.26
N GLY A 149 -15.08 15.40 -7.19
CA GLY A 149 -15.50 14.90 -5.88
C GLY A 149 -15.65 13.37 -5.78
N ARG A 150 -15.21 12.62 -6.80
CA ARG A 150 -15.30 11.14 -6.82
C ARG A 150 -14.22 10.46 -5.97
N SER A 151 -13.15 11.17 -5.61
CA SER A 151 -12.08 10.65 -4.79
C SER A 151 -11.45 11.72 -3.91
N GLY A 152 -10.94 11.32 -2.75
CA GLY A 152 -10.14 12.18 -1.87
C GLY A 152 -8.65 12.13 -2.20
N LEU A 153 -7.91 13.14 -1.73
CA LEU A 153 -6.45 13.13 -1.79
C LEU A 153 -5.84 12.42 -0.59
N ARG A 154 -4.96 11.45 -0.86
CA ARG A 154 -4.03 10.95 0.15
C ARG A 154 -2.62 11.48 -0.15
N CYS A 155 -2.09 12.28 0.77
CA CYS A 155 -0.68 12.66 0.80
C CYS A 155 0.11 11.56 1.51
N GLU A 156 1.03 10.89 0.80
CA GLU A 156 1.81 9.80 1.39
C GLU A 156 2.73 10.28 2.51
N THR A 157 3.24 11.51 2.44
CA THR A 157 4.09 12.08 3.50
C THR A 157 3.32 12.30 4.80
N CYS A 158 2.16 12.98 4.74
CA CYS A 158 1.32 13.17 5.93
C CYS A 158 0.82 11.84 6.48
N PHE A 159 0.47 10.92 5.59
CA PHE A 159 0.00 9.61 5.98
C PHE A 159 1.10 8.81 6.70
N ALA A 160 2.33 8.79 6.17
CA ALA A 160 3.48 8.16 6.81
C ALA A 160 3.82 8.81 8.16
N ALA A 161 3.78 10.14 8.26
CA ALA A 161 3.99 10.85 9.53
C ALA A 161 2.94 10.47 10.58
N ARG A 162 1.67 10.37 10.18
CA ARG A 162 0.59 9.90 11.07
C ARG A 162 0.81 8.46 11.51
N GLU A 163 1.22 7.56 10.61
CA GLU A 163 1.57 6.19 10.98
C GLU A 163 2.73 6.14 11.97
N ALA A 164 3.79 6.90 11.75
CA ALA A 164 4.92 7.00 12.67
C ALA A 164 4.48 7.50 14.05
N ALA A 165 3.64 8.53 14.12
CA ALA A 165 3.10 9.04 15.38
C ALA A 165 2.19 8.03 16.09
N MET A 166 1.41 7.24 15.34
CA MET A 166 0.58 6.15 15.91
C MET A 166 1.43 5.00 16.45
N ALA A 167 2.54 4.68 15.79
CA ALA A 167 3.50 3.70 16.23
C ALA A 167 4.20 4.17 17.51
N ALA A 168 4.73 5.40 17.51
CA ALA A 168 5.48 5.98 18.61
C ALA A 168 4.65 6.06 19.90
N ARG A 169 3.37 6.45 19.81
CA ARG A 169 2.43 6.44 20.96
C ARG A 169 2.24 5.06 21.58
N ARG A 170 2.59 3.98 20.87
CA ARG A 170 2.48 2.59 21.33
C ARG A 170 3.85 1.97 21.59
N GLY A 171 4.89 2.79 21.69
CA GLY A 171 6.26 2.34 21.93
C GLY A 171 6.93 1.71 20.73
N TRP A 172 6.39 1.83 19.51
CA TRP A 172 6.97 1.24 18.30
C TRP A 172 7.57 2.29 17.37
N THR A 173 8.72 1.98 16.78
CA THR A 173 9.37 2.78 15.73
C THR A 173 9.55 1.92 14.49
N ARG A 174 9.13 2.41 13.32
CA ARG A 174 9.33 1.67 12.06
C ARG A 174 10.82 1.71 11.70
N ILE A 175 11.42 0.54 11.48
CA ILE A 175 12.83 0.41 11.11
C ILE A 175 13.05 -0.08 9.67
N GLY A 176 12.00 -0.57 9.00
CA GLY A 176 12.12 -1.01 7.62
C GLY A 176 10.81 -1.35 6.91
N PRO A 177 10.89 -1.73 5.62
CA PRO A 177 9.79 -2.43 4.94
C PRO A 177 9.57 -3.82 5.56
N ASP A 178 8.59 -4.55 5.04
CA ASP A 178 8.42 -5.95 5.41
C ASP A 178 9.54 -6.83 4.80
N PRO A 179 10.27 -7.64 5.59
CA PRO A 179 11.24 -8.59 5.05
C PRO A 179 10.62 -9.64 4.13
N GLU A 180 9.32 -9.96 4.29
CA GLU A 180 8.58 -10.88 3.42
C GLU A 180 7.93 -10.18 2.20
N GLY A 181 8.18 -8.89 2.00
CA GLY A 181 7.70 -8.13 0.84
C GLY A 181 6.20 -7.76 0.86
N ASN A 182 5.47 -8.00 1.96
CA ASN A 182 4.06 -7.64 2.05
C ASN A 182 3.86 -6.17 2.49
N PRO A 183 3.27 -5.30 1.65
CA PRO A 183 3.11 -3.88 1.94
C PRO A 183 2.14 -3.56 3.09
N ASN A 184 1.35 -4.54 3.55
CA ASN A 184 0.48 -4.41 4.71
C ASN A 184 1.23 -4.62 6.04
N TYR A 185 2.47 -5.07 5.97
CA TYR A 185 3.36 -5.28 7.11
C TYR A 185 4.57 -4.35 7.00
N HIS A 186 5.17 -4.04 8.14
CA HIS A 186 6.48 -3.39 8.22
C HIS A 186 7.25 -3.97 9.39
N LEU A 187 8.57 -3.79 9.37
CA LEU A 187 9.42 -4.09 10.50
C LEU A 187 9.45 -2.90 11.47
N TYR A 188 9.16 -3.16 12.74
CA TYR A 188 9.18 -2.19 13.82
C TYR A 188 10.11 -2.63 14.94
N ARG A 189 10.66 -1.67 15.68
CA ARG A 189 11.37 -1.86 16.93
C ARG A 189 10.59 -1.25 18.08
N HIS A 190 10.37 -2.02 19.14
CA HIS A 190 9.74 -1.54 20.36
C HIS A 190 10.73 -0.75 21.23
N ALA A 191 10.23 0.08 22.15
CA ALA A 191 11.03 0.82 23.13
C ALA A 191 11.92 -0.08 24.01
N CYS A 192 11.53 -1.34 24.22
CA CYS A 192 12.34 -2.34 24.93
C CYS A 192 13.41 -3.01 24.05
N GLY A 193 13.61 -2.55 22.81
CA GLY A 193 14.59 -3.08 21.85
C GLY A 193 14.08 -4.22 20.97
N THR A 194 12.94 -4.84 21.29
CA THR A 194 12.43 -5.98 20.52
C THR A 194 11.99 -5.58 19.12
N GLU A 195 12.49 -6.29 18.11
CA GLU A 195 12.05 -6.12 16.73
C GLU A 195 10.91 -7.06 16.39
N ARG A 196 9.97 -6.56 15.59
CA ARG A 196 8.82 -7.34 15.17
C ARG A 196 8.24 -6.85 13.86
N ARG A 197 7.92 -7.82 13.00
CA ARG A 197 7.05 -7.61 11.86
C ARG A 197 5.60 -7.41 12.35
N LEU A 198 5.01 -6.25 12.06
CA LEU A 198 3.65 -5.92 12.47
C LEU A 198 2.79 -5.52 11.28
N ALA A 199 1.54 -5.99 11.27
CA ALA A 199 0.52 -5.48 10.37
C ALA A 199 0.22 -4.02 10.72
N ARG A 200 0.22 -3.15 9.71
CA ARG A 200 -0.02 -1.70 9.88
C ARG A 200 -1.39 -1.41 10.48
N ALA A 201 -2.40 -2.16 10.03
CA ALA A 201 -3.76 -2.06 10.57
C ALA A 201 -3.80 -2.39 12.06
N ASN A 202 -3.19 -3.50 12.50
CA ASN A 202 -3.19 -3.90 13.91
C ASN A 202 -2.49 -2.85 14.78
N LEU A 203 -1.35 -2.32 14.33
CA LEU A 203 -0.65 -1.25 15.04
C LEU A 203 -1.51 0.02 15.15
N SER A 204 -2.21 0.40 14.07
CA SER A 204 -3.15 1.53 14.07
C SER A 204 -4.29 1.36 15.07
N TRP A 205 -4.86 0.15 15.15
CA TRP A 205 -5.93 -0.20 16.08
C TRP A 205 -5.44 -0.48 17.52
N GLY A 206 -4.13 -0.52 17.76
CA GLY A 206 -3.57 -0.92 19.06
C GLY A 206 -3.74 -2.40 19.38
N GLN A 207 -4.03 -3.23 18.38
CA GLN A 207 -4.14 -4.69 18.49
C GLN A 207 -2.75 -5.35 18.34
N VAL A 208 -1.75 -4.78 19.01
CA VAL A 208 -0.38 -5.27 19.02
C VAL A 208 0.13 -5.24 20.45
N ASP A 209 0.89 -6.27 20.81
CA ASP A 209 1.58 -6.33 22.09
C ASP A 209 3.05 -6.68 21.87
N CYS A 210 3.92 -6.15 22.74
CA CYS A 210 5.35 -6.39 22.62
C CYS A 210 5.69 -7.77 23.16
N PRO A 211 6.36 -8.64 22.39
CA PRO A 211 6.74 -9.96 22.91
C PRO A 211 7.85 -9.89 23.98
N GLY A 212 8.61 -8.79 24.08
CA GLY A 212 9.67 -8.64 25.08
C GLY A 212 9.19 -8.14 26.44
N CYS A 213 8.25 -7.18 26.48
CA CYS A 213 7.78 -6.57 27.73
C CYS A 213 6.25 -6.53 27.87
N GLY A 214 5.52 -7.02 26.87
CA GLY A 214 4.06 -7.09 26.87
C GLY A 214 3.54 -8.19 27.78
N GLN A 215 2.28 -8.02 28.20
CA GLN A 215 1.65 -8.90 29.19
C GLN A 215 0.40 -9.59 28.67
N SER A 216 -0.05 -9.31 27.45
CA SER A 216 -1.19 -9.98 26.84
C SER A 216 -0.88 -11.44 26.54
N TRP A 217 -1.94 -12.22 26.33
CA TRP A 217 -1.83 -13.62 25.96
C TRP A 217 -0.94 -13.85 24.72
N SER A 218 -0.89 -12.88 23.80
CA SER A 218 -0.12 -12.96 22.55
C SER A 218 1.38 -12.72 22.74
N ALA A 219 1.77 -12.06 23.84
CA ALA A 219 3.15 -11.78 24.22
C ALA A 219 3.71 -12.79 25.22
N ARG A 220 2.85 -13.49 25.97
CA ARG A 220 3.28 -14.58 26.88
C ARG A 220 3.65 -15.84 26.12
N GLU A 221 4.48 -16.67 26.74
CA GLU A 221 4.82 -18.01 26.28
C GLU A 221 3.57 -18.80 25.86
N SER A 222 3.71 -19.58 24.79
CA SER A 222 2.68 -20.49 24.33
C SER A 222 3.33 -21.79 23.84
N ARG A 223 2.52 -22.80 23.52
CA ARG A 223 2.99 -24.06 22.98
C ARG A 223 2.31 -24.36 21.65
N ILE A 224 3.06 -24.94 20.71
CA ILE A 224 2.48 -25.71 19.60
C ILE A 224 2.38 -27.16 20.07
N TYR A 225 1.28 -27.82 19.78
CA TYR A 225 1.03 -29.19 20.23
C TYR A 225 0.51 -30.06 19.09
N LEU A 226 0.81 -31.36 19.18
CA LEU A 226 0.24 -32.41 18.33
C LEU A 226 -0.50 -33.41 19.21
N LEU A 227 -1.78 -33.62 18.93
CA LEU A 227 -2.63 -34.61 19.62
C LEU A 227 -2.95 -35.79 18.73
N ASP A 228 -3.00 -36.97 19.34
CA ASP A 228 -3.62 -38.19 18.84
C ASP A 228 -5.04 -38.26 19.43
N LEU A 229 -6.05 -38.27 18.56
CA LEU A 229 -7.46 -38.27 18.92
C LEU A 229 -8.13 -39.55 18.43
N ARG A 230 -8.78 -40.28 19.34
CA ARG A 230 -9.48 -41.53 19.02
C ARG A 230 -10.87 -41.58 19.63
N HIS A 231 -11.86 -41.98 18.84
CA HIS A 231 -13.24 -42.15 19.29
C HIS A 231 -14.02 -43.00 18.28
N ASP A 232 -14.76 -44.02 18.74
CA ASP A 232 -15.62 -44.88 17.92
C ASP A 232 -14.93 -45.41 16.65
N GLY A 233 -13.72 -45.94 16.79
CA GLY A 233 -12.90 -46.46 15.68
C GLY A 233 -12.30 -45.38 14.77
N ARG A 234 -12.66 -44.11 14.95
CA ARG A 234 -12.07 -42.97 14.22
C ARG A 234 -10.75 -42.56 14.85
N HIS A 235 -9.78 -42.18 14.01
CA HIS A 235 -8.44 -41.76 14.44
C HIS A 235 -7.99 -40.52 13.66
N PHE A 236 -7.69 -39.46 14.40
CA PHE A 236 -7.26 -38.18 13.85
C PHE A 236 -6.03 -37.62 14.56
N LEU A 237 -5.32 -36.75 13.87
CA LEU A 237 -4.28 -35.89 14.46
C LEU A 237 -4.77 -34.46 14.51
N LYS A 238 -4.57 -33.78 15.65
CA LYS A 238 -4.78 -32.33 15.74
C LYS A 238 -3.46 -31.62 16.00
N LEU A 239 -3.06 -30.77 15.06
CA LEU A 239 -2.01 -29.79 15.25
C LEU A 239 -2.67 -28.46 15.66
N GLY A 240 -2.09 -27.75 16.61
CA GLY A 240 -2.60 -26.43 17.03
C GLY A 240 -1.69 -25.78 18.05
N TYR A 241 -2.11 -24.63 18.58
CA TYR A 241 -1.36 -23.93 19.62
C TYR A 241 -2.24 -23.47 20.78
N SER A 242 -1.63 -23.36 21.96
CA SER A 242 -2.27 -22.88 23.19
C SER A 242 -1.24 -22.51 24.23
N ALA A 243 -1.56 -21.52 25.08
CA ALA A 243 -0.80 -21.29 26.31
C ALA A 243 -0.94 -22.47 27.29
N HIS A 244 -2.08 -23.16 27.27
CA HIS A 244 -2.40 -24.29 28.14
C HIS A 244 -3.01 -25.46 27.33
N PRO A 245 -2.19 -26.28 26.63
CA PRO A 245 -2.68 -27.39 25.82
C PRO A 245 -3.56 -28.37 26.60
N THR A 246 -3.24 -28.62 27.88
CA THR A 246 -4.00 -29.53 28.75
C THR A 246 -5.43 -29.07 29.01
N LYS A 247 -5.63 -27.78 29.32
CA LYS A 247 -6.98 -27.22 29.53
C LYS A 247 -7.76 -27.16 28.22
N ARG A 248 -7.09 -26.83 27.12
CA ARG A 248 -7.72 -26.68 25.80
C ARG A 248 -8.35 -27.97 25.31
N HIS A 249 -7.65 -29.10 25.36
CA HIS A 249 -8.24 -30.34 24.87
C HIS A 249 -9.33 -30.91 25.79
N ARG A 250 -9.23 -30.71 27.11
CA ARG A 250 -10.25 -31.19 28.07
C ARG A 250 -11.57 -30.42 28.01
N HIS A 251 -11.55 -29.14 27.66
CA HIS A 251 -12.72 -28.27 27.80
C HIS A 251 -13.14 -27.51 26.54
N GLN A 252 -12.27 -27.32 25.54
CA GLN A 252 -12.53 -26.42 24.41
C GLN A 252 -12.66 -27.12 23.05
N LEU A 253 -12.23 -28.37 22.92
CA LEU A 253 -12.35 -29.11 21.65
C LEU A 253 -13.72 -29.72 21.41
N GLY A 254 -14.63 -29.69 22.38
CA GLY A 254 -15.98 -30.25 22.24
C GLY A 254 -16.00 -31.78 22.09
N LEU A 255 -14.95 -32.46 22.56
CA LEU A 255 -14.81 -33.90 22.40
C LEU A 255 -15.93 -34.68 23.12
N PRO A 256 -16.49 -35.73 22.49
CA PRO A 256 -17.45 -36.63 23.12
C PRO A 256 -16.93 -37.27 24.40
N ARG A 257 -17.84 -37.62 25.31
CA ARG A 257 -17.50 -38.44 26.49
C ARG A 257 -16.97 -39.79 26.00
N GLY A 258 -15.77 -40.17 26.45
CA GLY A 258 -15.10 -41.41 26.04
C GLY A 258 -14.09 -41.26 24.91
N ALA A 259 -13.94 -40.07 24.32
CA ALA A 259 -12.85 -39.82 23.37
C ALA A 259 -11.48 -39.92 24.09
N ALA A 260 -10.57 -40.71 23.53
CA ALA A 260 -9.20 -40.82 24.01
C ALA A 260 -8.32 -39.75 23.36
N VAL A 261 -7.59 -39.00 24.18
CA VAL A 261 -6.67 -37.94 23.75
C VAL A 261 -5.29 -38.23 24.31
N ARG A 262 -4.28 -38.25 23.45
CA ARG A 262 -2.88 -38.33 23.85
C ARG A 262 -2.08 -37.17 23.24
N VAL A 263 -1.34 -36.45 24.06
CA VAL A 263 -0.36 -35.48 23.59
C VAL A 263 0.82 -36.24 23.01
N LEU A 264 1.07 -36.10 21.71
CA LEU A 264 2.22 -36.71 21.04
C LEU A 264 3.45 -35.82 21.14
N ARG A 265 3.27 -34.51 20.96
CA ARG A 265 4.34 -33.51 21.02
C ARG A 265 3.82 -32.20 21.59
N GLU A 266 4.74 -31.51 22.27
CA GLU A 266 4.59 -30.14 22.71
C GLU A 266 5.90 -29.40 22.42
N LEU A 267 5.81 -28.23 21.81
CA LEU A 267 6.93 -27.34 21.50
C LEU A 267 6.67 -25.99 22.13
N VAL A 268 7.51 -25.61 23.09
CA VAL A 268 7.45 -24.30 23.74
C VAL A 268 7.86 -23.23 22.73
N MET A 269 7.06 -22.18 22.66
CA MET A 269 7.24 -21.02 21.80
C MET A 269 7.40 -19.78 22.69
N PRO A 270 8.34 -18.88 22.37
CA PRO A 270 8.63 -17.74 23.21
C PRO A 270 7.41 -16.85 23.45
N THR A 271 6.51 -16.76 22.45
CA THR A 271 5.23 -16.03 22.58
C THR A 271 4.07 -16.71 21.88
N GLY A 272 2.83 -16.41 22.29
CA GLY A 272 1.59 -16.82 21.63
C GLY A 272 1.50 -16.39 20.17
N ALA A 273 2.02 -15.20 19.84
CA ALA A 273 2.07 -14.76 18.47
C ALA A 273 3.10 -15.52 17.62
N ALA A 274 4.26 -15.87 18.19
CA ALA A 274 5.22 -16.74 17.51
C ALA A 274 4.62 -18.13 17.27
N ALA A 275 3.90 -18.68 18.26
CA ALA A 275 3.20 -19.94 18.14
C ALA A 275 2.14 -19.91 17.01
N CYS A 276 1.27 -18.90 17.00
CA CYS A 276 0.25 -18.71 15.97
C CYS A 276 0.86 -18.57 14.57
N ALA A 277 1.89 -17.73 14.40
CA ALA A 277 2.52 -17.52 13.11
C ALA A 277 3.22 -18.78 12.58
N ALA A 278 3.91 -19.53 13.45
CA ALA A 278 4.56 -20.78 13.08
C ALA A 278 3.53 -21.88 12.78
N GLU A 279 2.48 -22.02 13.58
CA GLU A 279 1.38 -22.95 13.35
C GLU A 279 0.66 -22.68 12.02
N THR A 280 0.33 -21.42 11.72
CA THR A 280 -0.30 -21.04 10.45
C THR A 280 0.59 -21.39 9.25
N ARG A 281 1.90 -21.18 9.37
CA ARG A 281 2.88 -21.56 8.35
C ARG A 281 2.95 -23.08 8.17
N LEU A 282 3.00 -23.84 9.26
CA LEU A 282 2.95 -25.30 9.22
C LEU A 282 1.68 -25.79 8.52
N HIS A 283 0.51 -25.25 8.86
CA HIS A 283 -0.74 -25.64 8.22
C HIS A 283 -0.74 -25.36 6.73
N ARG A 284 -0.33 -24.16 6.31
CA ARG A 284 -0.24 -23.81 4.88
C ARG A 284 0.68 -24.79 4.14
N ASP A 285 1.86 -25.04 4.70
CA ASP A 285 2.86 -25.87 4.03
C ASP A 285 2.44 -27.35 4.00
N LEU A 286 1.76 -27.85 5.04
CA LEU A 286 1.17 -29.19 5.09
C LEU A 286 0.00 -29.34 4.11
N CYS A 287 -0.91 -28.36 4.04
CA CYS A 287 -2.02 -28.39 3.10
C CYS A 287 -1.54 -28.37 1.64
N ARG A 288 -0.46 -27.63 1.36
CA ARG A 288 0.15 -27.59 0.01
C ARG A 288 0.84 -28.90 -0.35
N ALA A 289 1.61 -29.49 0.57
CA ALA A 289 2.40 -30.69 0.29
C ALA A 289 1.57 -31.98 0.38
N PHE A 290 0.57 -32.03 1.26
CA PHE A 290 -0.19 -33.23 1.58
C PHE A 290 -1.71 -32.96 1.61
N PRO A 291 -2.31 -32.47 0.52
CA PRO A 291 -3.75 -32.14 0.50
C PRO A 291 -4.63 -33.34 0.86
N HIS A 292 -4.26 -34.55 0.43
CA HIS A 292 -4.99 -35.80 0.74
C HIS A 292 -4.90 -36.25 2.19
N ALA A 293 -4.05 -35.63 3.01
CA ALA A 293 -3.91 -35.95 4.42
C ALA A 293 -4.65 -34.95 5.32
N VAL A 294 -5.19 -33.87 4.76
CA VAL A 294 -6.12 -32.96 5.44
C VAL A 294 -7.48 -33.65 5.53
N VAL A 295 -8.09 -33.67 6.72
CA VAL A 295 -9.42 -34.26 6.89
C VAL A 295 -10.49 -33.22 6.54
N PRO A 296 -11.46 -33.52 5.66
CA PRO A 296 -12.63 -32.68 5.45
C PRO A 296 -13.47 -32.51 6.71
N GLN A 297 -14.04 -31.32 6.92
CA GLN A 297 -14.81 -31.00 8.12
C GLN A 297 -15.98 -31.97 8.37
N ALA A 298 -16.67 -32.40 7.29
CA ALA A 298 -17.81 -33.31 7.37
C ALA A 298 -17.51 -34.65 8.09
N GLU A 299 -16.24 -35.07 8.15
CA GLU A 299 -15.85 -36.33 8.78
C GLU A 299 -15.64 -36.25 10.30
N PHE A 300 -15.52 -35.04 10.85
CA PHE A 300 -15.23 -34.84 12.28
C PHE A 300 -16.08 -33.77 12.96
N ALA A 301 -17.00 -33.11 12.25
CA ALA A 301 -17.80 -32.01 12.78
C ALA A 301 -18.69 -32.43 13.97
N ASP A 302 -19.08 -33.70 14.05
CA ASP A 302 -19.82 -34.29 15.17
C ASP A 302 -18.94 -34.58 16.41
N MET A 303 -17.62 -34.64 16.22
CA MET A 303 -16.65 -34.99 17.25
C MET A 303 -15.87 -33.77 17.78
N LEU A 304 -15.69 -32.72 16.97
CA LEU A 304 -14.79 -31.62 17.30
C LEU A 304 -15.38 -30.24 16.95
N ASN A 305 -15.27 -29.31 17.91
CA ASN A 305 -15.59 -27.90 17.71
C ASN A 305 -14.43 -27.13 17.07
N VAL A 306 -13.92 -27.63 15.94
CA VAL A 306 -12.96 -26.92 15.08
C VAL A 306 -13.38 -27.07 13.63
N THR A 307 -12.90 -26.19 12.76
CA THR A 307 -13.22 -26.23 11.31
C THR A 307 -12.08 -26.76 10.45
N ARG A 308 -10.86 -26.79 10.99
CA ARG A 308 -9.63 -27.14 10.27
C ARG A 308 -8.57 -27.66 11.25
N GLU A 309 -7.36 -27.88 10.73
CA GLU A 309 -6.17 -28.29 11.50
C GLU A 309 -6.21 -29.77 11.94
N ILE A 310 -7.05 -30.57 11.27
CA ILE A 310 -7.21 -32.01 11.50
C ILE A 310 -6.58 -32.79 10.35
N TYR A 311 -5.76 -33.78 10.69
CA TYR A 311 -4.97 -34.56 9.75
C TYR A 311 -5.18 -36.07 9.94
N ARG A 312 -4.93 -36.82 8.88
CA ARG A 312 -4.92 -38.28 8.90
C ARG A 312 -3.71 -38.80 9.70
N PRO A 313 -3.83 -39.93 10.42
CA PRO A 313 -2.75 -40.53 11.21
C PRO A 313 -1.44 -40.77 10.45
N ARG A 314 -1.53 -41.11 9.17
CA ARG A 314 -0.37 -41.33 8.29
C ARG A 314 0.56 -40.12 8.17
N LEU A 315 0.08 -38.90 8.46
CA LEU A 315 0.88 -37.68 8.37
C LEU A 315 1.72 -37.41 9.62
N ARG A 316 1.66 -38.28 10.63
CA ARG A 316 2.35 -38.08 11.91
C ARG A 316 3.84 -37.77 11.73
N THR A 317 4.57 -38.62 11.02
CA THR A 317 6.03 -38.50 10.85
C THR A 317 6.40 -37.17 10.20
N GLU A 318 5.63 -36.72 9.21
CA GLU A 318 5.85 -35.44 8.52
C GLU A 318 5.58 -34.23 9.43
N ILE A 319 4.55 -34.29 10.25
CA ILE A 319 4.26 -33.24 11.24
C ILE A 319 5.37 -33.18 12.29
N GLU A 320 5.77 -34.33 12.83
CA GLU A 320 6.85 -34.42 13.83
C GLU A 320 8.17 -33.89 13.27
N ALA A 321 8.56 -34.26 12.05
CA ALA A 321 9.76 -33.76 11.38
C ALA A 321 9.76 -32.24 11.20
N ARG A 322 8.62 -31.64 10.84
CA ARG A 322 8.50 -30.17 10.71
C ARG A 322 8.55 -29.47 12.06
N LEU A 323 8.00 -30.08 13.11
CA LEU A 323 8.13 -29.57 14.48
C LEU A 323 9.58 -29.67 14.97
N ASP A 324 10.33 -30.70 14.59
CA ASP A 324 11.76 -30.80 14.90
C ASP A 324 12.58 -29.75 14.17
N ALA A 325 12.32 -29.51 12.88
CA ALA A 325 12.95 -28.44 12.12
C ALA A 325 12.68 -27.07 12.76
N LEU A 326 11.44 -26.81 13.19
CA LEU A 326 11.08 -25.58 13.90
C LEU A 326 11.79 -25.47 15.26
N ALA A 327 11.87 -26.58 16.01
CA ALA A 327 12.59 -26.61 17.29
C ALA A 327 14.09 -26.30 17.10
N ALA A 328 14.72 -26.84 16.04
CA ALA A 328 16.10 -26.54 15.69
C ALA A 328 16.29 -25.05 15.34
N GLN A 329 15.38 -24.46 14.58
CA GLN A 329 15.40 -23.03 14.25
C GLN A 329 15.28 -22.14 15.50
N ILE A 330 14.40 -22.51 16.45
CA ILE A 330 14.23 -21.77 17.70
C ILE A 330 15.49 -21.85 18.55
N LYS A 331 16.15 -23.01 18.62
CA LYS A 331 17.43 -23.18 19.34
C LYS A 331 18.58 -22.41 18.67
N ALA A 332 18.60 -22.34 17.34
CA ALA A 332 19.63 -21.65 16.57
C ALA A 332 19.44 -20.12 16.56
N ALA A 333 18.24 -19.62 16.84
CA ALA A 333 17.99 -18.19 16.98
C ALA A 333 18.63 -17.70 18.30
N PRO A 334 19.62 -16.80 18.27
CA PRO A 334 20.20 -16.29 19.50
C PRO A 334 19.13 -15.55 20.30
N SER A 335 18.96 -15.95 21.56
CA SER A 335 18.37 -15.12 22.61
C SER A 335 19.06 -13.76 22.59
N GLY A 336 18.35 -12.70 22.18
CA GLY A 336 18.99 -11.48 21.68
C GLY A 336 20.04 -10.86 22.61
N ASN A 337 21.25 -10.62 22.10
CA ASN A 337 21.80 -9.27 21.86
C ASN A 337 23.18 -9.35 21.18
N ALA A 338 23.54 -8.25 20.51
CA ALA A 338 24.89 -7.81 20.15
C ALA A 338 25.70 -8.62 19.10
N ALA A 339 25.69 -8.12 17.86
CA ALA A 339 26.92 -7.69 17.18
C ALA A 339 26.58 -6.95 15.88
N VAL A 340 27.16 -5.77 15.76
CA VAL A 340 27.36 -5.00 14.54
C VAL A 340 28.27 -5.81 13.60
N SER A 341 27.95 -5.90 12.31
CA SER A 341 28.90 -5.76 11.19
C SER A 341 28.18 -5.87 9.83
N GLU A 342 28.75 -5.11 8.89
CA GLU A 342 28.30 -4.80 7.55
C GLU A 342 28.55 -5.92 6.53
N GLU A 343 28.13 -5.64 5.28
CA GLU A 343 28.37 -6.37 4.02
C GLU A 343 27.37 -7.52 3.73
N GLY A 344 26.74 -7.65 2.57
CA GLY A 344 26.78 -6.95 1.29
C GLY A 344 26.00 -7.80 0.27
N GLY A 345 25.27 -7.16 -0.63
CA GLY A 345 24.87 -7.64 -1.97
C GLY A 345 24.33 -9.06 -2.18
N ALA A 346 23.06 -9.17 -2.60
CA ALA A 346 22.73 -9.54 -3.99
C ALA A 346 21.24 -9.92 -4.15
N THR A 347 20.66 -9.31 -5.16
CA THR A 347 19.35 -9.52 -5.77
C THR A 347 19.01 -10.98 -6.11
N ARG A 348 17.74 -11.38 -5.95
CA ARG A 348 17.04 -12.28 -6.89
C ARG A 348 15.51 -12.21 -6.76
N SER A 349 14.92 -11.83 -7.90
CA SER A 349 13.60 -12.11 -8.49
C SER A 349 12.39 -12.46 -7.59
N ALA A 350 11.38 -11.60 -7.72
CA ALA A 350 10.00 -11.87 -7.38
C ALA A 350 9.37 -12.93 -8.31
N ALA A 351 8.48 -13.75 -7.74
CA ALA A 351 7.42 -14.44 -8.47
C ALA A 351 6.18 -14.55 -7.56
N GLU A 352 5.09 -13.96 -8.06
CA GLU A 352 3.66 -14.07 -7.76
C GLU A 352 3.16 -14.90 -6.56
N SER A 353 2.26 -14.30 -5.77
CA SER A 353 0.89 -14.82 -5.53
C SER A 353 0.05 -13.88 -4.66
N ALA A 354 -1.19 -13.63 -5.09
CA ALA A 354 -2.20 -12.76 -4.50
C ALA A 354 -2.82 -13.31 -3.18
N PRO A 355 -3.52 -12.48 -2.37
CA PRO A 355 -3.94 -12.82 -1.01
C PRO A 355 -5.34 -13.42 -0.93
N VAL A 356 -5.52 -14.43 -0.07
CA VAL A 356 -6.84 -14.89 0.37
C VAL A 356 -7.17 -14.33 1.75
N SER A 357 -8.36 -13.73 1.79
CA SER A 357 -9.10 -13.07 2.87
C SER A 357 -8.98 -13.68 4.27
N VAL A 358 -8.76 -12.83 5.27
CA VAL A 358 -8.95 -13.15 6.70
C VAL A 358 -10.24 -12.47 7.16
N ALA A 359 -11.33 -13.25 7.24
CA ALA A 359 -12.53 -12.86 7.96
C ALA A 359 -12.39 -13.22 9.45
N ARG A 360 -12.70 -12.23 10.29
CA ARG A 360 -12.69 -12.28 11.75
C ARG A 360 -13.78 -13.20 12.29
N ILE A 361 -13.47 -13.96 13.35
CA ILE A 361 -14.48 -14.49 14.28
C ILE A 361 -14.56 -13.51 15.46
N ALA A 362 -15.71 -12.86 15.60
CA ALA A 362 -16.16 -12.26 16.85
C ALA A 362 -16.85 -13.36 17.68
N VAL A 363 -16.48 -13.51 18.95
CA VAL A 363 -17.26 -14.30 19.91
C VAL A 363 -17.86 -13.34 20.93
N ALA A 364 -19.19 -13.39 21.01
CA ALA A 364 -20.03 -12.70 21.96
C ALA A 364 -19.75 -13.17 23.39
N LEU A 365 -19.72 -12.22 24.34
CA LEU A 365 -19.82 -12.49 25.76
C LEU A 365 -21.27 -12.30 26.21
N ALA A 366 -21.70 -13.27 27.01
CA ALA A 366 -23.02 -13.50 27.55
C ALA A 366 -23.51 -12.39 28.50
N SER A 367 -24.83 -12.32 28.66
CA SER A 367 -25.47 -11.78 29.85
C SER A 367 -26.49 -12.81 30.33
N ASP A 368 -26.11 -13.54 31.38
CA ASP A 368 -27.03 -14.32 32.20
C ASP A 368 -27.79 -13.36 33.12
N ALA A 369 -29.12 -13.48 33.10
CA ALA A 369 -30.02 -12.95 34.14
C ALA A 369 -30.50 -14.14 34.99
N PRO A 370 -30.56 -14.04 36.33
CA PRO A 370 -31.19 -15.06 37.15
C PRO A 370 -32.67 -14.75 37.35
N SER A 371 -33.49 -15.79 37.26
CA SER A 371 -34.91 -15.85 37.60
C SER A 371 -35.14 -16.06 39.10
N GLY A 372 -36.20 -15.44 39.62
CA GLY A 372 -36.75 -15.54 40.97
C GLY A 372 -37.15 -14.14 41.44
N THR A 373 -38.41 -13.73 41.56
CA THR A 373 -39.71 -14.39 41.80
C THR A 373 -40.81 -13.66 41.06
#